data_AF-A0A7K0ET02-F1
#
_entry.id   AF-A0A7K0ET02-F1
#
_cell.length_a   1.000
_cell.length_b   1.000
_cell.length_c   1.000
_cell.angle_alpha   90.00
_cell.angle_beta   90.00
_cell.angle_gamma   90.00
#
_symmetry.space_group_name_H-M   'P 1'
#
loop_
_entity.id
_entity.type
_entity.pdbx_description
1 polymer ?
#
loop_
_entity_poly.entity_id
_entity_poly.type
_entity_poly.pdbx_seq_one_letter_code
_entity_poly.pdbx_strand_id
1 'polypeptide(L)'
;MKTNLLRQFLVICCVAILQLVSQRVWAQTASMSLDQLKAIKAVKIGNLEKDTYFKSGDFILDRYEERPAYVFNYSDGVPRKIYLYKIFTAADTKELGLLAIYENGKTKETKPFVIPGASADRKAWDAYIDDLKYVGEKEAGLMSALGFVLSREMALLMGGGTKEEGGEKKKEEYNFCFPANAVVTLADRQTKTIDQVKTGDEVMAYDAKTRLLVPAKVQEISIHQKPDLAIAGVWITPVQEVSASRSASLTKPVLLEATANHPVQTATGAKKVGDLQSGDVLYRFDGATRSVAAWKVARIESNLRTVEKVYNLVTDRGSYLVNDVVVLDK
;
A
#
# COMPACT_ATOMS: atom_id res chain seq x y z
N MET A 1 -27.62 -39.35 45.44
CA MET A 1 -27.16 -37.98 45.81
C MET A 1 -25.72 -37.65 45.39
N LYS A 2 -24.84 -38.61 45.02
CA LYS A 2 -23.44 -38.32 44.67
C LYS A 2 -23.20 -37.75 43.25
N THR A 3 -24.14 -37.90 42.33
CA THR A 3 -24.02 -37.45 40.92
C THR A 3 -24.33 -35.96 40.69
N ASN A 4 -25.01 -35.29 41.64
CA ASN A 4 -25.32 -33.86 41.53
C ASN A 4 -24.15 -32.96 41.90
N LEU A 5 -23.30 -33.38 42.86
CA LEU A 5 -22.16 -32.57 43.31
C LEU A 5 -21.10 -32.41 42.21
N LEU A 6 -20.84 -33.49 41.45
CA LEU A 6 -19.86 -33.48 40.35
C LEU A 6 -20.33 -32.60 39.18
N ARG A 7 -21.64 -32.62 38.88
CA ARG A 7 -22.24 -31.73 37.86
C ARG A 7 -22.18 -30.26 38.26
N GLN A 8 -22.45 -29.95 39.54
CA GLN A 8 -22.35 -28.57 40.04
C GLN A 8 -20.91 -28.05 40.00
N PHE A 9 -19.92 -28.88 40.36
CA PHE A 9 -18.50 -28.52 40.24
C PHE A 9 -18.07 -28.25 38.79
N LEU A 10 -18.53 -29.06 37.84
CA LEU A 10 -18.18 -28.91 36.43
C LEU A 10 -18.78 -27.64 35.80
N VAL A 11 -20.01 -27.27 36.20
CA VAL A 11 -20.65 -26.02 35.77
C VAL A 11 -19.93 -24.80 36.35
N ILE A 12 -19.54 -24.84 37.64
CA ILE A 12 -18.80 -23.73 38.27
C ILE A 12 -17.42 -23.55 37.63
N CYS A 13 -16.71 -24.65 37.32
CA CYS A 13 -15.45 -24.58 36.58
C CYS A 13 -15.63 -23.99 35.17
N CYS A 14 -16.67 -24.38 34.43
CA CYS A 14 -16.93 -23.81 33.10
C CYS A 14 -17.24 -22.30 33.16
N VAL A 15 -18.00 -21.84 34.17
CA VAL A 15 -18.30 -20.41 34.37
C VAL A 15 -17.04 -19.63 34.75
N ALA A 16 -16.17 -20.19 35.60
CA ALA A 16 -14.90 -19.56 35.97
C ALA A 16 -13.93 -19.46 34.78
N ILE A 17 -13.85 -20.50 33.94
CA ILE A 17 -13.03 -20.50 32.72
C ILE A 17 -13.57 -19.47 31.72
N LEU A 18 -14.89 -19.37 31.55
CA LEU A 18 -15.52 -18.37 30.69
C LEU A 18 -15.25 -16.93 31.17
N GLN A 19 -15.21 -16.68 32.48
CA GLN A 19 -14.86 -15.36 33.03
C GLN A 19 -13.36 -15.02 32.88
N LEU A 20 -12.47 -16.00 32.95
CA LEU A 20 -11.04 -15.78 32.71
C LEU A 20 -10.73 -15.55 31.21
N VAL A 21 -11.50 -16.19 30.32
CA VAL A 21 -11.38 -15.97 28.86
C VAL A 21 -11.93 -14.60 28.47
N SER A 22 -13.05 -14.15 29.05
CA SER A 22 -13.58 -12.81 28.77
C SER A 22 -12.66 -11.68 29.26
N GLN A 23 -11.99 -11.86 30.41
CA GLN A 23 -10.97 -10.92 30.88
C GLN A 23 -9.73 -10.86 29.98
N ARG A 24 -9.31 -11.98 29.37
CA ARG A 24 -8.21 -12.00 28.39
C ARG A 24 -8.59 -11.38 27.05
N VAL A 25 -9.84 -11.53 26.60
CA VAL A 25 -10.34 -10.90 25.36
C VAL A 25 -10.42 -9.38 25.51
N TRP A 26 -10.73 -8.87 26.71
CA TRP A 26 -10.73 -7.41 26.97
C TRP A 26 -9.33 -6.80 27.09
N ALA A 27 -8.30 -7.61 27.39
CA ALA A 27 -6.92 -7.17 27.42
C ALA A 27 -6.25 -7.13 26.03
N GLN A 28 -6.98 -7.46 24.95
CA GLN A 28 -6.41 -7.63 23.62
C GLN A 28 -6.71 -6.50 22.61
N THR A 29 -7.49 -5.49 22.98
CA THR A 29 -7.52 -4.22 22.24
C THR A 29 -6.45 -3.31 22.80
N ALA A 30 -5.32 -3.17 22.11
CA ALA A 30 -4.37 -2.10 22.39
C ALA A 30 -5.09 -0.77 22.10
N SER A 31 -5.57 -0.14 23.18
CA SER A 31 -6.08 1.22 23.20
C SER A 31 -4.93 2.13 23.59
N MET A 32 -4.72 3.23 22.87
CA MET A 32 -3.75 4.24 23.29
C MET A 32 -4.23 4.89 24.59
N SER A 33 -3.41 4.84 25.65
CA SER A 33 -3.65 5.54 26.91
C SER A 33 -3.13 6.98 26.87
N LEU A 34 -3.59 7.81 27.81
CA LEU A 34 -3.14 9.21 27.94
C LEU A 34 -1.62 9.31 28.18
N ASP A 35 -1.04 8.39 28.95
CA ASP A 35 0.39 8.41 29.26
C ASP A 35 1.22 8.01 28.04
N GLN A 36 0.72 7.05 27.24
CA GLN A 36 1.33 6.70 25.96
C GLN A 36 1.29 7.89 25.00
N LEU A 37 0.16 8.60 24.89
CA LEU A 37 0.03 9.80 24.07
C LEU A 37 1.07 10.86 24.45
N LYS A 38 1.22 11.16 25.74
CA LYS A 38 2.22 12.11 26.24
C LYS A 38 3.65 11.66 25.94
N ALA A 39 3.93 10.36 26.08
CA ALA A 39 5.24 9.79 25.79
C ALA A 39 5.58 9.92 24.29
N ILE A 40 4.64 9.60 23.40
CA ILE A 40 4.80 9.73 21.95
C ILE A 40 5.01 11.19 21.55
N LYS A 41 4.25 12.12 22.15
CA LYS A 41 4.39 13.55 21.88
C LYS A 41 5.75 14.11 22.31
N ALA A 42 6.39 13.51 23.32
CA ALA A 42 7.71 13.91 23.79
C ALA A 42 8.87 13.36 22.93
N VAL A 43 8.59 12.48 21.96
CA VAL A 43 9.60 11.91 21.07
C VAL A 43 10.20 13.00 20.18
N LYS A 44 11.52 13.17 20.26
CA LYS A 44 12.27 14.06 19.38
C LYS A 44 12.75 13.29 18.17
N ILE A 45 12.32 13.70 16.98
CA ILE A 45 12.84 13.18 15.72
C ILE A 45 14.07 14.00 15.35
N GLY A 46 15.20 13.34 15.09
CA GLY A 46 16.46 14.01 14.77
C GLY A 46 16.40 14.69 13.41
N ASN A 47 16.05 13.92 12.37
CA ASN A 47 15.97 14.41 11.00
C ASN A 47 14.61 14.06 10.36
N LEU A 48 13.69 15.01 10.37
CA LEU A 48 12.35 14.84 9.80
C LEU A 48 12.34 14.50 8.30
N GLU A 49 13.41 14.77 7.55
CA GLU A 49 13.46 14.42 6.13
C GLU A 49 13.96 12.99 5.92
N LYS A 50 14.88 12.49 6.74
CA LYS A 50 15.56 11.18 6.56
C LYS A 50 15.07 10.08 7.49
N ASP A 51 14.57 10.41 8.68
CA ASP A 51 14.15 9.43 9.68
C ASP A 51 12.73 8.98 9.33
N THR A 52 12.65 8.00 8.43
CA THR A 52 11.39 7.39 7.98
C THR A 52 10.94 6.28 8.91
N TYR A 53 11.86 5.56 9.53
CA TYR A 53 11.53 4.48 10.46
C TYR A 53 12.48 4.51 11.65
N PHE A 54 11.94 4.60 12.87
CA PHE A 54 12.77 4.50 14.07
C PHE A 54 11.96 4.03 15.29
N LYS A 55 12.65 3.32 16.18
CA LYS A 55 12.12 2.87 17.46
C LYS A 55 12.50 3.87 18.55
N SER A 56 11.52 4.35 19.31
CA SER A 56 11.72 5.26 20.44
C SER A 56 10.99 4.70 21.67
N GLY A 57 11.76 4.10 22.58
CA GLY A 57 11.23 3.42 23.76
C GLY A 57 10.33 2.23 23.37
N ASP A 58 9.10 2.25 23.87
CA ASP A 58 8.09 1.22 23.61
C ASP A 58 7.28 1.46 22.32
N PHE A 59 7.68 2.44 21.51
CA PHE A 59 6.98 2.80 20.28
C PHE A 59 7.88 2.67 19.06
N ILE A 60 7.28 2.33 17.94
CA ILE A 60 7.87 2.38 16.60
C ILE A 60 7.11 3.46 15.84
N LEU A 61 7.87 4.41 15.28
CA LEU A 61 7.34 5.45 14.41
C LEU A 61 7.80 5.13 13.00
N ASP A 62 6.82 4.89 12.13
CA ASP A 62 7.04 4.55 10.73
C ASP A 62 6.35 5.61 9.87
N ARG A 63 7.05 6.18 8.89
CA ARG A 63 6.53 7.25 8.06
C ARG A 63 5.33 6.73 7.30
N TYR A 64 4.23 7.48 7.39
CA TYR A 64 2.97 7.09 6.80
C TYR A 64 3.14 6.88 5.29
N GLU A 65 3.16 5.62 4.88
CA GLU A 65 3.37 5.18 3.50
C GLU A 65 4.66 5.74 2.87
N GLU A 66 5.70 5.99 3.66
CA GLU A 66 6.96 6.63 3.24
C GLU A 66 6.81 8.02 2.59
N ARG A 67 5.63 8.63 2.70
CA ARG A 67 5.30 9.87 1.99
C ARG A 67 6.17 11.04 2.42
N PRO A 68 6.58 11.93 1.48
CA PRO A 68 7.27 13.16 1.83
C PRO A 68 6.36 14.08 2.62
N ALA A 69 6.95 15.11 3.23
CA ALA A 69 6.19 16.11 3.96
C ALA A 69 5.14 16.77 3.05
N TYR A 70 3.94 16.98 3.57
CA TYR A 70 2.96 17.86 2.93
C TYR A 70 3.44 19.29 3.05
N VAL A 71 3.81 19.90 1.92
CA VAL A 71 4.29 21.28 1.86
C VAL A 71 3.13 22.21 1.53
N PHE A 72 2.93 23.22 2.36
CA PHE A 72 1.91 24.25 2.18
C PHE A 72 2.58 25.60 1.97
N ASN A 73 2.38 26.16 0.79
CA ASN A 73 2.81 27.51 0.45
C ASN A 73 1.60 28.44 0.55
N TYR A 74 1.43 29.07 1.70
CA TYR A 74 0.38 30.06 1.90
C TYR A 74 0.80 31.41 1.26
N SER A 75 -0.19 32.28 1.01
CA SER A 75 0.02 33.62 0.46
C SER A 75 0.87 34.54 1.37
N ASP A 76 1.09 34.15 2.62
CA ASP A 76 1.99 34.82 3.56
C ASP A 76 3.49 34.51 3.30
N GLY A 77 3.80 33.67 2.31
CA GLY A 77 5.15 33.33 1.90
C GLY A 77 5.92 32.43 2.88
N VAL A 78 5.26 31.93 3.93
CA VAL A 78 5.89 31.03 4.91
C VAL A 78 5.55 29.58 4.57
N PRO A 79 6.53 28.77 4.10
CA PRO A 79 6.29 27.37 3.83
C PRO A 79 6.05 26.62 5.13
N ARG A 80 5.01 25.79 5.17
CA ARG A 80 4.67 24.95 6.32
C ARG A 80 4.70 23.50 5.89
N LYS A 81 5.26 22.63 6.72
CA LYS A 81 5.38 21.21 6.42
C LYS A 81 4.63 20.38 7.44
N ILE A 82 3.98 19.32 7.00
CA ILE A 82 3.43 18.29 7.88
C ILE A 82 4.01 16.94 7.50
N TYR A 83 4.64 16.28 8.47
CA TYR A 83 5.10 14.89 8.36
C TYR A 83 4.11 13.99 9.08
N LEU A 84 3.76 12.86 8.50
CA LEU A 84 2.89 11.86 9.12
C LEU A 84 3.67 10.59 9.43
N TYR A 85 3.44 10.06 10.62
CA TYR A 85 3.98 8.79 11.07
C TYR A 85 2.86 7.90 11.61
N LYS A 86 2.86 6.62 11.26
CA LYS A 86 2.13 5.58 11.97
C LYS A 86 2.85 5.25 13.27
N ILE A 87 2.07 5.09 14.32
CA ILE A 87 2.56 4.75 15.65
C ILE A 87 2.23 3.28 15.89
N PHE A 88 3.25 2.48 16.13
CA PHE A 88 3.10 1.09 16.55
C PHE A 88 3.68 0.88 17.95
N THR A 89 3.16 -0.11 18.67
CA THR A 89 3.82 -0.65 19.85
C THR A 89 5.05 -1.46 19.45
N ALA A 90 6.17 -1.29 20.17
CA ALA A 90 7.39 -2.02 19.88
C ALA A 90 7.36 -3.50 20.30
N ALA A 91 6.43 -3.88 21.19
CA ALA A 91 6.30 -5.24 21.71
C ALA A 91 5.54 -6.17 20.76
N ASP A 92 4.45 -5.68 20.16
CA ASP A 92 3.53 -6.49 19.34
C ASP A 92 3.15 -5.84 18.00
N THR A 93 3.82 -4.75 17.61
CA THR A 93 3.62 -4.05 16.31
C THR A 93 2.17 -3.65 16.05
N LYS A 94 1.38 -3.43 17.10
CA LYS A 94 0.00 -2.99 16.98
C LYS A 94 -0.07 -1.50 16.72
N GLU A 95 -0.90 -1.13 15.75
CA GLU A 95 -1.15 0.27 15.41
C GLU A 95 -1.93 0.96 16.53
N LEU A 96 -1.37 2.06 17.05
CA LEU A 96 -1.97 2.88 18.10
C LEU A 96 -2.65 4.14 17.54
N GLY A 97 -2.19 4.64 16.40
CA GLY A 97 -2.68 5.87 15.78
C GLY A 97 -1.64 6.54 14.88
N LEU A 98 -1.79 7.85 14.68
CA LEU A 98 -0.91 8.66 13.83
C LEU A 98 -0.21 9.76 14.65
N LEU A 99 1.01 10.09 14.28
CA LEU A 99 1.75 11.25 14.76
C LEU A 99 1.95 12.21 13.59
N ALA A 100 1.33 13.39 13.67
CA ALA A 100 1.55 14.49 12.75
C ALA A 100 2.58 15.46 13.34
N ILE A 101 3.62 15.80 12.59
CA ILE A 101 4.61 16.79 13.01
C ILE A 101 4.52 17.97 12.08
N TYR A 102 4.09 19.10 12.64
CA TYR A 102 4.08 20.37 11.95
C TYR A 102 5.43 21.06 12.10
N GLU A 103 5.98 21.56 11.00
CA GLU A 103 7.17 22.41 10.97
C GLU A 103 6.82 23.75 10.32
N ASN A 104 7.09 24.83 11.04
CA ASN A 104 6.94 26.19 10.51
C ASN A 104 8.24 26.61 9.83
N GLY A 105 8.21 26.89 8.53
CA GLY A 105 9.41 27.27 7.77
C GLY A 105 10.06 28.59 8.21
N LYS A 106 9.35 29.46 8.93
CA LYS A 106 9.91 30.72 9.47
C LYS A 106 10.68 30.52 10.77
N THR A 107 10.13 29.75 11.71
CA THR A 107 10.75 29.54 13.03
C THR A 107 11.56 28.25 13.11
N LYS A 108 11.39 27.34 12.12
CA LYS A 108 11.84 25.94 12.14
C LYS A 108 11.40 25.17 13.40
N GLU A 109 10.40 25.69 14.09
CA GLU A 109 9.86 25.06 15.28
C GLU A 109 8.93 23.92 14.87
N THR A 110 9.07 22.80 15.58
CA THR A 110 8.29 21.59 15.33
C THR A 110 7.27 21.38 16.43
N LYS A 111 6.03 21.05 16.04
CA LYS A 111 4.93 20.77 16.96
C LYS A 111 4.37 19.38 16.67
N PRO A 112 4.56 18.40 17.58
CA PRO A 112 4.01 17.06 17.44
C PRO A 112 2.54 17.01 17.89
N PHE A 113 1.71 16.36 17.09
CA PHE A 113 0.29 16.09 17.30
C PHE A 113 0.02 14.59 17.19
N VAL A 114 -0.40 13.99 18.29
CA VAL A 114 -0.76 12.57 18.31
C VAL A 114 -2.26 12.46 18.06
N ILE A 115 -2.63 11.81 16.96
CA ILE A 115 -4.00 11.48 16.59
C ILE A 115 -4.24 10.04 17.07
N PRO A 116 -5.05 9.83 18.11
CA PRO A 116 -5.30 8.50 18.63
C PRO A 116 -6.05 7.63 17.61
N GLY A 117 -5.83 6.32 17.65
CA GLY A 117 -6.62 5.35 16.91
C GLY A 117 -8.08 5.26 17.41
N ALA A 118 -8.96 4.68 16.61
CA ALA A 118 -10.39 4.58 16.93
C ALA A 118 -10.69 3.87 18.27
N SER A 119 -9.83 2.92 18.67
CA SER A 119 -9.94 2.17 19.92
C SER A 119 -9.33 2.88 21.13
N ALA A 120 -8.76 4.09 20.97
CA ALA A 120 -8.06 4.80 22.04
C ALA A 120 -8.98 5.29 23.17
N ASP A 121 -8.40 5.50 24.34
CA ASP A 121 -9.13 5.95 25.52
C ASP A 121 -9.71 7.35 25.30
N ARG A 122 -10.89 7.61 25.87
CA ARG A 122 -11.53 8.93 25.79
C ARG A 122 -10.60 10.07 26.25
N LYS A 123 -9.79 9.83 27.30
CA LYS A 123 -8.83 10.82 27.80
C LYS A 123 -7.72 11.15 26.78
N ALA A 124 -7.33 10.19 25.94
CA ALA A 124 -6.37 10.45 24.87
C ALA A 124 -7.01 11.31 23.76
N TRP A 125 -8.28 11.04 23.44
CA TRP A 125 -9.06 11.90 22.53
C TRP A 125 -9.29 13.31 23.10
N ASP A 126 -9.59 13.44 24.39
CA ASP A 126 -9.73 14.74 25.05
C ASP A 126 -8.42 15.55 24.96
N ALA A 127 -7.27 14.89 25.20
CA ALA A 127 -5.96 15.53 25.07
C ALA A 127 -5.63 15.95 23.64
N TYR A 128 -6.01 15.16 22.64
CA TYR A 128 -5.88 15.53 21.23
C TYR A 128 -6.75 16.77 20.89
N ILE A 129 -7.99 16.82 21.36
CA ILE A 129 -8.88 17.97 21.16
C ILE A 129 -8.31 19.22 21.84
N ASP A 130 -7.80 19.09 23.05
CA ASP A 130 -7.12 20.18 23.77
C ASP A 130 -5.91 20.69 22.99
N ASP A 131 -5.12 19.79 22.38
CA ASP A 131 -3.99 20.18 21.54
C ASP A 131 -4.45 20.96 20.30
N LEU A 132 -5.50 20.51 19.61
CA LEU A 132 -6.08 21.24 18.48
C LEU A 132 -6.57 22.63 18.88
N LYS A 133 -7.16 22.77 20.06
CA LYS A 133 -7.65 24.05 20.55
C LYS A 133 -6.51 24.96 20.98
N TYR A 134 -5.68 24.52 21.93
CA TYR A 134 -4.72 25.41 22.60
C TYR A 134 -3.40 25.58 21.86
N VAL A 135 -3.00 24.62 21.03
CA VAL A 135 -1.79 24.72 20.18
C VAL A 135 -2.19 25.14 18.77
N GLY A 136 -3.27 24.56 18.24
CA GLY A 136 -3.80 24.88 16.90
C GLY A 136 -4.20 26.33 16.72
N GLU A 137 -4.86 26.95 17.69
CA GLU A 137 -5.27 28.38 17.60
C GLU A 137 -4.08 29.34 17.68
N LYS A 138 -2.97 28.94 18.31
CA LYS A 138 -1.79 29.80 18.52
C LYS A 138 -0.84 29.79 17.34
N GLU A 139 -0.78 28.69 16.58
CA GLU A 139 0.12 28.52 15.45
C GLU A 139 -0.60 28.83 14.13
N ALA A 140 -0.28 29.98 13.54
CA ALA A 140 -0.89 30.42 12.29
C ALA A 140 -0.69 29.40 11.16
N GLY A 141 -1.80 28.90 10.62
CA GLY A 141 -1.82 27.95 9.48
C GLY A 141 -1.68 26.47 9.88
N LEU A 142 -1.52 26.15 11.16
CA LEU A 142 -1.44 24.77 11.64
C LEU A 142 -2.77 24.02 11.42
N MET A 143 -3.89 24.59 11.88
CA MET A 143 -5.20 23.94 11.79
C MET A 143 -5.66 23.74 10.34
N SER A 144 -5.39 24.71 9.47
CA SER A 144 -5.70 24.58 8.04
C SER A 144 -4.81 23.53 7.35
N ALA A 145 -3.52 23.50 7.68
CA ALA A 145 -2.61 22.49 7.13
C ALA A 145 -2.98 21.09 7.61
N LEU A 146 -3.17 20.90 8.92
CA LEU A 146 -3.53 19.62 9.51
C LEU A 146 -4.91 19.15 9.02
N GLY A 147 -5.90 20.05 8.99
CA GLY A 147 -7.23 19.78 8.48
C GLY A 147 -7.23 19.35 7.01
N PHE A 148 -6.40 19.99 6.17
CA PHE A 148 -6.24 19.59 4.77
C PHE A 148 -5.61 18.20 4.65
N VAL A 149 -4.52 17.93 5.38
CA VAL A 149 -3.87 16.60 5.35
C VAL A 149 -4.86 15.50 5.73
N LEU A 150 -5.60 15.68 6.84
CA LEU A 150 -6.56 14.68 7.31
C LEU A 150 -7.74 14.52 6.36
N SER A 151 -8.25 15.62 5.79
CA SER A 151 -9.34 15.57 4.80
C SER A 151 -8.90 14.85 3.53
N ARG A 152 -7.64 15.05 3.11
CA ARG A 152 -7.06 14.37 1.95
C ARG A 152 -6.89 12.88 2.21
N GLU A 153 -6.34 12.47 3.35
CA GLU A 153 -6.22 11.05 3.69
C GLU A 153 -7.59 10.38 3.83
N MET A 154 -8.56 11.08 4.44
CA MET A 154 -9.95 10.59 4.50
C MET A 154 -10.55 10.45 3.10
N ALA A 155 -10.31 11.39 2.19
CA ALA A 155 -10.77 11.31 0.81
C ALA A 155 -10.12 10.14 0.06
N LEU A 156 -8.82 9.89 0.26
CA LEU A 156 -8.11 8.75 -0.33
C LEU A 156 -8.67 7.42 0.20
N LEU A 157 -8.94 7.32 1.51
CA LEU A 157 -9.57 6.16 2.13
C LEU A 157 -11.00 5.90 1.62
N MET A 158 -11.76 6.96 1.33
CA MET A 158 -13.13 6.85 0.80
C MET A 158 -13.21 6.68 -0.73
N GLY A 159 -12.10 6.41 -1.42
CA GLY A 159 -12.07 6.14 -2.86
C GLY A 159 -12.09 7.39 -3.75
N GLY A 160 -11.73 8.55 -3.21
CA GLY A 160 -11.63 9.81 -3.93
C GLY A 160 -10.42 9.87 -4.88
N GLY A 161 -10.71 9.67 -6.17
CA GLY A 161 -9.99 10.16 -7.36
C GLY A 161 -8.50 10.50 -7.27
N THR A 162 -7.71 9.80 -8.08
CA THR A 162 -6.37 10.23 -8.50
C THR A 162 -6.45 11.60 -9.19
N LYS A 163 -6.04 12.67 -8.50
CA LYS A 163 -5.61 13.91 -9.12
C LYS A 163 -4.34 14.43 -8.46
N GLU A 164 -3.32 14.58 -9.31
CA GLU A 164 -2.08 15.32 -9.07
C GLU A 164 -2.38 16.79 -8.77
N GLU A 165 -1.58 17.44 -7.92
CA GLU A 165 -1.03 18.77 -8.23
C GLU A 165 0.05 19.22 -7.21
N GLY A 166 1.15 19.74 -7.74
CA GLY A 166 1.64 21.06 -7.31
C GLY A 166 2.73 21.18 -6.25
N GLY A 167 3.44 20.12 -5.89
CA GLY A 167 4.69 20.21 -5.12
C GLY A 167 5.81 19.58 -5.93
N GLU A 168 6.97 20.24 -6.05
CA GLU A 168 8.16 19.67 -6.68
C GLU A 168 8.30 18.20 -6.29
N LYS A 169 8.09 17.32 -7.28
CA LYS A 169 8.20 15.88 -7.14
C LYS A 169 9.63 15.57 -6.69
N LYS A 170 9.88 15.52 -5.38
CA LYS A 170 10.79 14.49 -4.87
C LYS A 170 10.11 13.20 -5.27
N LYS A 171 10.57 12.63 -6.39
CA LYS A 171 10.18 11.31 -6.89
C LYS A 171 10.23 10.36 -5.69
N GLU A 172 9.07 10.12 -5.08
CA GLU A 172 8.83 8.85 -4.43
C GLU A 172 9.21 7.84 -5.51
N GLU A 173 10.28 7.09 -5.31
CA GLU A 173 10.61 5.92 -6.09
C GLU A 173 9.50 4.89 -5.83
N TYR A 174 8.31 5.17 -6.37
CA TYR A 174 7.29 4.18 -6.57
C TYR A 174 7.85 3.22 -7.61
N ASN A 175 8.54 2.20 -7.11
CA ASN A 175 9.11 1.15 -7.93
C ASN A 175 7.98 0.25 -8.43
N PHE A 176 7.09 0.75 -9.29
CA PHE A 176 6.16 -0.06 -10.08
C PHE A 176 6.95 -0.65 -11.24
N CYS A 177 7.68 -1.75 -11.02
CA CYS A 177 8.68 -2.15 -12.00
C CYS A 177 8.71 -3.66 -12.24
N PHE A 178 9.31 -4.00 -13.36
CA PHE A 178 9.56 -5.34 -13.85
C PHE A 178 11.05 -5.61 -13.92
N PRO A 179 11.48 -6.88 -13.79
CA PRO A 179 12.87 -7.24 -14.02
C PRO A 179 13.26 -7.09 -15.51
N ALA A 180 14.55 -6.95 -15.80
CA ALA A 180 15.07 -6.72 -17.17
C ALA A 180 14.59 -7.74 -18.22
N ASN A 181 14.39 -8.99 -17.79
CA ASN A 181 13.97 -10.10 -18.65
C ASN A 181 12.45 -10.17 -18.88
N ALA A 182 11.66 -9.25 -18.32
CA ALA A 182 10.22 -9.20 -18.55
C ALA A 182 9.92 -8.98 -20.04
N VAL A 183 9.02 -9.79 -20.60
CA VAL A 183 8.77 -9.81 -22.04
C VAL A 183 7.57 -8.92 -22.36
N VAL A 184 7.78 -7.87 -23.15
CA VAL A 184 6.76 -6.93 -23.61
C VAL A 184 6.28 -7.31 -25.01
N THR A 185 4.96 -7.31 -25.20
CA THR A 185 4.34 -7.59 -26.50
C THR A 185 4.20 -6.30 -27.31
N LEU A 186 4.85 -6.24 -28.47
CA LEU A 186 4.80 -5.11 -29.41
C LEU A 186 3.50 -5.07 -30.22
N ALA A 187 3.18 -3.93 -30.84
CA ALA A 187 1.97 -3.75 -31.63
C ALA A 187 1.87 -4.71 -32.84
N ASP A 188 3.01 -5.09 -33.41
CA ASP A 188 3.12 -6.11 -34.47
C ASP A 188 3.06 -7.55 -33.94
N ARG A 189 2.90 -7.71 -32.61
CA ARG A 189 2.84 -8.96 -31.85
C ARG A 189 4.16 -9.71 -31.74
N GLN A 190 5.26 -9.12 -32.18
CA GLN A 190 6.57 -9.58 -31.76
C GLN A 190 6.78 -9.26 -30.28
N THR A 191 7.80 -9.87 -29.69
CA THR A 191 8.14 -9.65 -28.30
C THR A 191 9.54 -9.08 -28.17
N LYS A 192 9.74 -8.23 -27.17
CA LYS A 192 11.04 -7.73 -26.74
C LYS A 192 11.15 -7.84 -25.24
N THR A 193 12.36 -7.98 -24.71
CA THR A 193 12.57 -7.77 -23.28
C THR A 193 12.43 -6.29 -22.94
N ILE A 194 11.95 -5.97 -21.74
CA ILE A 194 11.63 -4.59 -21.34
C ILE A 194 12.86 -3.67 -21.38
N ASP A 195 14.06 -4.21 -21.19
CA ASP A 195 15.33 -3.49 -21.30
C ASP A 195 15.73 -3.12 -22.75
N GLN A 196 15.08 -3.73 -23.75
CA GLN A 196 15.28 -3.45 -25.18
C GLN A 196 14.20 -2.54 -25.78
N VAL A 197 13.10 -2.31 -25.05
CA VAL A 197 12.04 -1.38 -25.46
C VAL A 197 12.59 0.04 -25.44
N LYS A 198 12.17 0.85 -26.41
CA LYS A 198 12.59 2.26 -26.54
C LYS A 198 11.39 3.20 -26.54
N THR A 199 11.60 4.43 -26.07
CA THR A 199 10.61 5.50 -26.25
C THR A 199 10.26 5.64 -27.74
N GLY A 200 8.98 5.66 -28.03
CA GLY A 200 8.45 5.66 -29.39
C GLY A 200 8.11 4.29 -29.96
N ASP A 201 8.55 3.19 -29.34
CA ASP A 201 8.09 1.85 -29.72
C ASP A 201 6.57 1.74 -29.49
N GLU A 202 5.89 0.98 -30.35
CA GLU A 202 4.47 0.67 -30.19
C GLU A 202 4.32 -0.70 -29.52
N VAL A 203 3.61 -0.72 -28.41
CA VAL A 203 3.29 -1.91 -27.60
C VAL A 203 1.81 -2.22 -27.65
N MET A 204 1.43 -3.46 -27.33
CA MET A 204 0.02 -3.79 -27.13
C MET A 204 -0.44 -3.35 -25.76
N ALA A 205 -1.54 -2.61 -25.73
CA ALA A 205 -2.27 -2.20 -24.54
C ALA A 205 -3.68 -2.80 -24.53
N TYR A 206 -4.35 -2.73 -23.38
CA TYR A 206 -5.73 -3.16 -23.22
C TYR A 206 -6.63 -1.97 -22.96
N ASP A 207 -7.63 -1.77 -23.81
CA ASP A 207 -8.66 -0.76 -23.58
C ASP A 207 -9.80 -1.37 -22.76
N ALA A 208 -9.91 -0.98 -21.50
CA ALA A 208 -10.96 -1.47 -20.61
C ALA A 208 -12.39 -1.13 -21.05
N LYS A 209 -12.59 -0.07 -21.86
CA LYS A 209 -13.91 0.33 -22.37
C LYS A 209 -14.37 -0.58 -23.49
N THR A 210 -13.49 -0.83 -24.46
CA THR A 210 -13.81 -1.66 -25.63
C THR A 210 -13.53 -3.14 -25.39
N ARG A 211 -12.76 -3.47 -24.34
CA ARG A 211 -12.24 -4.81 -24.03
C ARG A 211 -11.40 -5.41 -25.15
N LEU A 212 -10.79 -4.55 -25.96
CA LEU A 212 -9.94 -4.93 -27.07
C LEU A 212 -8.51 -4.51 -26.80
N LEU A 213 -7.59 -5.23 -27.42
CA LEU A 213 -6.21 -4.79 -27.44
C LEU A 213 -6.02 -3.72 -28.53
N VAL A 214 -5.30 -2.67 -28.17
CA VAL A 214 -5.01 -1.53 -29.04
C VAL A 214 -3.52 -1.24 -29.01
N PRO A 215 -2.92 -0.74 -30.10
CA PRO A 215 -1.57 -0.21 -30.06
C PRO A 215 -1.49 0.98 -29.09
N ALA A 216 -0.39 1.04 -28.35
CA ALA A 216 -0.03 2.13 -27.45
C ALA A 216 1.43 2.53 -27.68
N LYS A 217 1.70 3.82 -27.62
CA LYS A 217 3.05 4.35 -27.83
C LYS A 217 3.76 4.53 -26.50
N VAL A 218 4.98 4.01 -26.39
CA VAL A 218 5.83 4.22 -25.21
C VAL A 218 6.28 5.68 -25.18
N GLN A 219 5.89 6.41 -24.14
CA GLN A 219 6.23 7.81 -23.92
C GLN A 219 7.50 7.96 -23.10
N GLU A 220 7.65 7.15 -22.06
CA GLU A 220 8.77 7.22 -21.12
C GLU A 220 9.17 5.81 -20.66
N ILE A 221 10.45 5.66 -20.32
CA ILE A 221 11.01 4.46 -19.72
C ILE A 221 11.64 4.86 -18.40
N SER A 222 11.10 4.35 -17.30
CA SER A 222 11.67 4.53 -15.96
C SER A 222 12.57 3.35 -15.63
N ILE A 223 13.79 3.65 -15.17
CA ILE A 223 14.77 2.66 -14.77
C ILE A 223 15.19 2.95 -13.33
N HIS A 224 15.04 1.97 -12.45
CA HIS A 224 15.50 2.07 -11.06
C HIS A 224 16.58 1.04 -10.82
N GLN A 225 17.68 1.47 -10.19
CA GLN A 225 18.82 0.62 -9.87
C GLN A 225 19.14 0.73 -8.38
N LYS A 226 18.96 -0.36 -7.65
CA LYS A 226 19.23 -0.48 -6.22
C LYS A 226 19.66 -1.91 -5.90
N PRO A 227 20.53 -2.11 -4.90
CA PRO A 227 20.83 -3.44 -4.42
C PRO A 227 19.55 -4.11 -3.87
N ASP A 228 19.45 -5.42 -4.08
CA ASP A 228 18.45 -6.30 -3.46
C ASP A 228 16.96 -5.93 -3.67
N LEU A 229 16.57 -5.48 -4.88
CA LEU A 229 15.15 -5.24 -5.19
C LEU A 229 14.37 -6.55 -5.26
N ALA A 230 13.44 -6.75 -4.32
CA ALA A 230 12.59 -7.94 -4.27
C ALA A 230 11.55 -7.95 -5.41
N ILE A 231 11.47 -9.09 -6.10
CA ILE A 231 10.50 -9.36 -7.16
C ILE A 231 9.51 -10.41 -6.67
N ALA A 232 8.22 -10.09 -6.76
CA ALA A 232 7.14 -11.03 -6.49
C ALA A 232 6.83 -11.85 -7.75
N GLY A 233 6.52 -13.13 -7.54
CA GLY A 233 6.12 -14.07 -8.59
C GLY A 233 4.65 -14.46 -8.46
N VAL A 234 3.90 -14.38 -9.55
CA VAL A 234 2.50 -14.78 -9.62
C VAL A 234 2.33 -15.83 -10.71
N TRP A 235 1.91 -17.03 -10.32
CA TRP A 235 1.58 -18.09 -11.27
C TRP A 235 0.09 -18.05 -11.57
N ILE A 236 -0.25 -17.97 -12.85
CA ILE A 236 -1.62 -17.95 -13.33
C ILE A 236 -1.93 -19.18 -14.19
N THR A 237 -3.18 -19.63 -14.13
CA THR A 237 -3.73 -20.72 -14.96
C THR A 237 -5.04 -20.30 -15.62
N PRO A 238 -5.44 -20.89 -16.75
CA PRO A 238 -6.72 -20.56 -17.38
C PRO A 238 -7.92 -20.81 -16.45
N VAL A 239 -8.93 -19.94 -16.48
CA VAL A 239 -10.19 -20.16 -15.73
C VAL A 239 -11.02 -21.27 -16.36
N GLN A 240 -10.99 -21.41 -17.69
CA GLN A 240 -11.72 -22.43 -18.44
C GLN A 240 -10.70 -23.37 -19.12
N GLU A 241 -10.61 -24.60 -18.63
CA GLU A 241 -9.96 -25.70 -19.37
C GLU A 241 -11.06 -26.48 -20.12
N VAL A 242 -11.42 -26.04 -21.33
CA VAL A 242 -12.33 -26.83 -22.18
C VAL A 242 -11.48 -27.90 -22.89
N SER A 243 -11.42 -29.11 -22.32
CA SER A 243 -10.84 -30.28 -22.99
C SER A 243 -11.94 -31.28 -23.33
N ALA A 244 -12.12 -31.54 -24.63
CA ALA A 244 -12.92 -32.67 -25.12
C ALA A 244 -12.15 -34.01 -25.11
N SER A 245 -10.91 -34.03 -24.61
CA SER A 245 -10.04 -35.21 -24.62
C SER A 245 -9.83 -35.79 -23.21
N ARG A 246 -9.75 -37.11 -23.10
CA ARG A 246 -9.38 -37.85 -21.86
C ARG A 246 -7.93 -37.62 -21.43
N SER A 247 -7.13 -36.90 -22.21
CA SER A 247 -5.82 -36.40 -21.81
C SER A 247 -6.01 -34.94 -21.40
N ALA A 248 -6.36 -34.71 -20.14
CA ALA A 248 -6.29 -33.36 -19.57
C ALA A 248 -4.80 -32.96 -19.50
N SER A 249 -4.28 -32.41 -20.59
CA SER A 249 -3.00 -31.69 -20.54
C SER A 249 -3.28 -30.41 -19.75
N LEU A 250 -2.99 -30.45 -18.45
CA LEU A 250 -3.04 -29.28 -17.58
C LEU A 250 -2.21 -28.19 -18.22
N THR A 251 -2.83 -27.03 -18.49
CA THR A 251 -2.11 -25.92 -19.09
C THR A 251 -1.01 -25.50 -18.11
N LYS A 252 0.24 -25.45 -18.58
CA LYS A 252 1.37 -25.06 -17.71
C LYS A 252 1.11 -23.66 -17.13
N PRO A 253 1.23 -23.46 -15.81
CA PRO A 253 1.09 -22.15 -15.22
C PRO A 253 2.08 -21.16 -15.83
N VAL A 254 1.62 -19.94 -16.08
CA VAL A 254 2.45 -18.84 -16.59
C VAL A 254 2.88 -17.97 -15.41
N LEU A 255 4.16 -17.59 -15.38
CA LEU A 255 4.72 -16.73 -14.35
C LEU A 255 4.70 -15.25 -14.80
N LEU A 256 4.10 -14.41 -13.97
CA LEU A 256 4.26 -12.96 -14.00
C LEU A 256 5.21 -12.55 -12.87
N GLU A 257 6.30 -11.88 -13.20
CA GLU A 257 7.27 -11.34 -12.25
C GLU A 257 7.18 -9.81 -12.22
N ALA A 258 6.96 -9.21 -11.06
CA ALA A 258 6.96 -7.76 -10.90
C ALA A 258 7.24 -7.37 -9.44
N THR A 259 7.51 -6.10 -9.16
CA THR A 259 7.54 -5.61 -7.78
C THR A 259 6.17 -5.75 -7.12
N ALA A 260 6.13 -5.96 -5.80
CA ALA A 260 4.88 -6.18 -5.06
C ALA A 260 3.87 -5.03 -5.21
N ASN A 261 4.36 -3.79 -5.39
CA ASN A 261 3.50 -2.62 -5.56
C ASN A 261 2.96 -2.45 -6.97
N HIS A 262 3.44 -3.23 -7.96
CA HIS A 262 3.06 -3.06 -9.35
C HIS A 262 1.55 -3.35 -9.56
N PRO A 263 0.78 -2.44 -10.17
CA PRO A 263 -0.64 -2.63 -10.40
C PRO A 263 -0.92 -3.49 -11.64
N VAL A 264 -1.80 -4.47 -11.49
CA VAL A 264 -2.30 -5.33 -12.57
C VAL A 264 -3.81 -5.16 -12.73
N GLN A 265 -4.29 -5.37 -13.96
CA GLN A 265 -5.72 -5.35 -14.24
C GLN A 265 -6.36 -6.68 -13.84
N THR A 266 -7.27 -6.64 -12.87
CA THR A 266 -8.11 -7.78 -12.49
C THR A 266 -9.56 -7.59 -12.94
N ALA A 267 -10.37 -8.63 -12.81
CA ALA A 267 -11.81 -8.56 -13.06
C ALA A 267 -12.57 -7.61 -12.09
N THR A 268 -12.01 -7.33 -10.90
CA THR A 268 -12.59 -6.43 -9.89
C THR A 268 -11.98 -5.03 -9.92
N GLY A 269 -11.00 -4.77 -10.78
CA GLY A 269 -10.33 -3.48 -10.92
C GLY A 269 -8.81 -3.59 -10.89
N ALA A 270 -8.12 -2.48 -10.69
CA ALA A 270 -6.67 -2.49 -10.50
C ALA A 270 -6.33 -3.04 -9.11
N LYS A 271 -5.37 -3.97 -9.04
CA LYS A 271 -4.87 -4.52 -7.78
C LYS A 271 -3.35 -4.63 -7.82
N LYS A 272 -2.66 -4.42 -6.70
CA LYS A 272 -1.20 -4.60 -6.65
C LYS A 272 -0.85 -6.07 -6.69
N VAL A 273 0.30 -6.42 -7.28
CA VAL A 273 0.80 -7.79 -7.36
C VAL A 273 0.92 -8.45 -5.97
N GLY A 274 1.39 -7.70 -4.97
CA GLY A 274 1.51 -8.18 -3.58
C GLY A 274 0.18 -8.38 -2.86
N ASP A 275 -0.90 -7.74 -3.34
CA ASP A 275 -2.24 -7.87 -2.76
C ASP A 275 -3.05 -8.99 -3.41
N LEU A 276 -2.57 -9.56 -4.53
CA LEU A 276 -3.26 -10.64 -5.22
C LEU A 276 -3.47 -11.83 -4.29
N GLN A 277 -4.58 -12.53 -4.49
CA GLN A 277 -4.95 -13.72 -3.75
C GLN A 277 -5.22 -14.86 -4.71
N SER A 278 -5.01 -16.10 -4.25
CA SER A 278 -5.36 -17.28 -5.04
C SER A 278 -6.84 -17.24 -5.42
N GLY A 279 -7.13 -17.41 -6.71
CA GLY A 279 -8.47 -17.27 -7.27
C GLY A 279 -8.76 -15.90 -7.91
N ASP A 280 -7.95 -14.87 -7.67
CA ASP A 280 -8.08 -13.59 -8.38
C ASP A 280 -7.94 -13.80 -9.89
N VAL A 281 -8.75 -13.08 -10.67
CA VAL A 281 -8.79 -13.24 -12.13
C VAL A 281 -8.05 -12.08 -12.79
N LEU A 282 -6.98 -12.41 -13.52
CA LEU A 282 -6.22 -11.52 -14.39
C LEU A 282 -6.62 -11.73 -15.86
N TYR A 283 -6.28 -10.73 -16.67
CA TYR A 283 -6.47 -10.78 -18.11
C TYR A 283 -5.15 -11.09 -18.81
N ARG A 284 -5.13 -12.17 -19.59
CA ARG A 284 -3.98 -12.56 -20.40
C ARG A 284 -4.39 -12.64 -21.87
N PHE A 285 -3.57 -12.09 -22.75
CA PHE A 285 -3.69 -12.26 -24.18
C PHE A 285 -3.28 -13.67 -24.60
N ASP A 286 -4.09 -14.28 -25.45
CA ASP A 286 -3.75 -15.50 -26.14
C ASP A 286 -3.48 -15.19 -27.62
N GLY A 287 -2.20 -15.32 -28.00
CA GLY A 287 -1.75 -15.10 -29.38
C GLY A 287 -2.40 -16.04 -30.40
N ALA A 288 -2.82 -17.23 -29.99
CA ALA A 288 -3.47 -18.20 -30.88
C ALA A 288 -4.91 -17.79 -31.22
N THR A 289 -5.70 -17.45 -30.20
CA THR A 289 -7.11 -17.04 -30.38
C THR A 289 -7.28 -15.54 -30.68
N ARG A 290 -6.20 -14.76 -30.58
CA ARG A 290 -6.19 -13.30 -30.72
C ARG A 290 -7.18 -12.62 -29.77
N SER A 291 -7.39 -13.21 -28.60
CA SER A 291 -8.39 -12.78 -27.63
C SER A 291 -7.77 -12.62 -26.24
N VAL A 292 -8.42 -11.82 -25.41
CA VAL A 292 -8.07 -11.69 -24.00
C VAL A 292 -8.87 -12.72 -23.22
N ALA A 293 -8.18 -13.64 -22.56
CA ALA A 293 -8.75 -14.68 -21.75
C ALA A 293 -8.60 -14.38 -20.26
N ALA A 294 -9.54 -14.89 -19.48
CA ALA A 294 -9.50 -14.83 -18.02
C ALA A 294 -8.60 -15.95 -17.47
N TRP A 295 -7.61 -15.56 -16.66
CA TRP A 295 -6.67 -16.46 -16.00
C TRP A 295 -6.72 -16.23 -14.50
N LYS A 296 -6.82 -17.31 -13.72
CA LYS A 296 -6.86 -17.25 -12.26
C LYS A 296 -5.46 -17.36 -11.67
N VAL A 297 -5.23 -16.65 -10.57
CA VAL A 297 -4.03 -16.77 -9.76
C VAL A 297 -4.04 -18.12 -9.03
N ALA A 298 -3.03 -18.95 -9.28
CA ALA A 298 -2.86 -20.27 -8.69
C ALA A 298 -1.92 -20.23 -7.47
N ARG A 299 -0.85 -19.43 -7.55
CA ARG A 299 0.16 -19.28 -6.51
C ARG A 299 0.77 -17.89 -6.57
N ILE A 300 1.10 -17.34 -5.41
CA ILE A 300 1.84 -16.09 -5.25
C ILE A 300 3.07 -16.36 -4.37
N GLU A 301 4.17 -15.70 -4.69
CA GLU A 301 5.39 -15.70 -3.90
C GLU A 301 5.90 -14.26 -3.78
N SER A 302 5.87 -13.71 -2.56
CA SER A 302 6.15 -12.29 -2.31
C SER A 302 7.60 -11.90 -2.59
N ASN A 303 8.53 -12.87 -2.54
CA ASN A 303 9.93 -12.67 -2.85
C ASN A 303 10.48 -13.92 -3.56
N LEU A 304 10.33 -13.93 -4.89
CA LEU A 304 10.84 -15.02 -5.73
C LEU A 304 12.36 -14.92 -5.91
N ARG A 305 12.86 -13.69 -6.09
CA ARG A 305 14.28 -13.38 -6.24
C ARG A 305 14.51 -11.88 -6.06
N THR A 306 15.77 -11.52 -5.87
CA THR A 306 16.23 -10.12 -5.92
C THR A 306 16.90 -9.80 -7.24
N VAL A 307 16.80 -8.55 -7.66
CA VAL A 307 17.48 -8.00 -8.85
C VAL A 307 18.09 -6.64 -8.53
N GLU A 308 19.08 -6.21 -9.31
CA GLU A 308 19.72 -4.90 -9.11
C GLU A 308 19.03 -3.79 -9.90
N LYS A 309 18.33 -4.15 -10.98
CA LYS A 309 17.80 -3.22 -11.97
C LYS A 309 16.40 -3.61 -12.40
N VAL A 310 15.49 -2.64 -12.36
CA VAL A 310 14.09 -2.81 -12.73
C VAL A 310 13.64 -1.70 -13.68
N TYR A 311 12.61 -1.99 -14.46
CA TYR A 311 12.13 -1.16 -15.56
C TYR A 311 10.62 -0.96 -15.47
N ASN A 312 10.14 0.19 -15.94
CA ASN A 312 8.73 0.46 -16.14
C ASN A 312 8.54 1.27 -17.42
N LEU A 313 7.43 1.03 -18.11
CA LEU A 313 7.05 1.77 -19.31
C LEU A 313 5.86 2.66 -18.98
N VAL A 314 5.89 3.90 -19.45
CA VAL A 314 4.72 4.79 -19.50
C VAL A 314 4.22 4.84 -20.93
N THR A 315 2.94 4.54 -21.13
CA THR A 315 2.29 4.53 -22.44
C THR A 315 1.20 5.60 -22.52
N ASP A 316 0.79 5.94 -23.74
CA ASP A 316 -0.34 6.85 -23.97
C ASP A 316 -1.72 6.23 -23.64
N ARG A 317 -1.77 4.92 -23.32
CA ARG A 317 -3.03 4.19 -23.09
C ARG A 317 -3.25 3.73 -21.66
N GLY A 318 -2.30 3.91 -20.75
CA GLY A 318 -2.52 3.54 -19.36
C GLY A 318 -2.19 2.06 -19.04
N SER A 319 -1.74 1.28 -20.02
CA SER A 319 -1.51 -0.17 -19.87
C SER A 319 -0.62 -0.74 -20.97
N TYR A 320 -0.05 -1.91 -20.71
CA TYR A 320 0.67 -2.69 -21.71
C TYR A 320 0.64 -4.18 -21.36
N LEU A 321 1.17 -5.04 -22.24
CA LEU A 321 1.28 -6.47 -22.00
C LEU A 321 2.69 -6.86 -21.57
N VAL A 322 2.80 -7.56 -20.44
CA VAL A 322 4.02 -8.22 -19.96
C VAL A 322 3.77 -9.71 -19.77
N ASN A 323 4.56 -10.57 -20.43
CA ASN A 323 4.33 -12.01 -20.52
C ASN A 323 2.89 -12.32 -20.96
N ASP A 324 2.37 -11.52 -21.89
CA ASP A 324 0.97 -11.47 -22.36
C ASP A 324 -0.08 -11.09 -21.31
N VAL A 325 0.31 -10.73 -20.08
CA VAL A 325 -0.63 -10.30 -19.03
C VAL A 325 -0.82 -8.79 -19.08
N VAL A 326 -2.06 -8.33 -18.89
CA VAL A 326 -2.38 -6.90 -18.85
C VAL A 326 -1.89 -6.27 -17.56
N VAL A 327 -0.97 -5.32 -17.69
CA VAL A 327 -0.37 -4.54 -16.59
C VAL A 327 -0.64 -3.04 -16.79
N LEU A 328 -0.58 -2.26 -15.71
CA LEU A 328 -0.90 -0.82 -15.74
C LEU A 328 0.38 0.01 -15.59
N ASP A 329 0.50 1.09 -16.36
CA ASP A 329 1.67 1.98 -16.38
C ASP A 329 1.55 3.11 -15.33
N LYS A 330 1.73 2.78 -14.06
CA LYS A 330 1.82 3.81 -13.01
C LYS A 330 3.20 4.42 -12.91
#